data_AF-A0A6C0JSG6-F1
#
_entry.id   AF-A0A6C0JSG6-F1
#
_cell.length_a   1.000
_cell.length_b   1.000
_cell.length_c   1.000
_cell.angle_alpha   90.00
_cell.angle_beta   90.00
_cell.angle_gamma   90.00
#
_symmetry.space_group_name_H-M   'P 1'
#
loop_
_entity.id
_entity.type
_entity.pdbx_description
1 polymer ?
#
loop_
_entity_poly.entity_id
_entity_poly.type
_entity_poly.pdbx_seq_one_letter_code
_entity_poly.pdbx_strand_id
1 'polypeptide(L)'
;MSSTVANNTQQIIDKFVELIDVNKDYTCKELTNILSEAYKLVTKGNKKTKTTKAPTKYNLFVKENISKLKMENPTLSRQELMKKVSELWQEEKNKKNEEETEKEVEKEVESEKEVEKEVESEKEVNNEVESDKEKEEKKPKKKTPPKKK
;
A
#
# COMPACT_ATOMS: atom_id res chain seq x y z
N MET A 1 1.36 22.74 55.16
CA MET A 1 0.31 22.23 54.26
C MET A 1 1.00 21.35 53.23
N SER A 2 0.88 20.02 53.37
CA SER A 2 1.64 19.07 52.55
C SER A 2 1.14 19.07 51.11
N SER A 3 2.06 19.31 50.18
CA SER A 3 1.81 19.28 48.74
C SER A 3 1.38 17.88 48.29
N THR A 4 0.21 17.81 47.69
CA THR A 4 -0.34 16.62 47.03
C THR A 4 0.53 16.22 45.84
N VAL A 5 1.40 15.24 46.02
CA VAL A 5 1.91 14.45 44.90
C VAL A 5 0.70 13.76 44.29
N ALA A 6 0.44 13.97 43.01
CA ALA A 6 -0.62 13.26 42.29
C ALA A 6 -0.31 11.76 42.34
N ASN A 7 -0.88 11.07 43.33
CA ASN A 7 -0.65 9.65 43.53
C ASN A 7 -1.41 8.88 42.46
N ASN A 8 -0.69 8.26 41.52
CA ASN A 8 -1.27 7.45 40.44
C ASN A 8 -2.30 6.43 40.98
N THR A 9 -2.05 5.88 42.17
CA THR A 9 -2.99 4.98 42.86
C THR A 9 -4.34 5.64 43.15
N GLN A 10 -4.36 6.90 43.59
CA GLN A 10 -5.61 7.62 43.84
C GLN A 10 -6.39 7.80 42.55
N GLN A 11 -5.72 8.18 41.46
CA GLN A 11 -6.36 8.33 40.15
C GLN A 11 -6.94 7.00 39.63
N ILE A 12 -6.30 5.87 39.92
CA ILE A 12 -6.81 4.53 39.55
C ILE A 12 -8.06 4.21 40.35
N ILE A 13 -8.07 4.51 41.65
CA ILE A 13 -9.24 4.29 42.52
C ILE A 13 -10.41 5.16 42.06
N ASP A 14 -10.18 6.44 41.80
CA ASP A 14 -11.22 7.37 41.35
C ASP A 14 -11.85 6.88 40.03
N LYS A 15 -11.02 6.46 39.06
CA LYS A 15 -11.49 5.89 37.79
C LYS A 15 -12.21 4.57 37.94
N PHE A 16 -11.80 3.74 38.89
CA PHE A 16 -12.46 2.48 39.18
C PHE A 16 -13.86 2.70 39.77
N VAL A 17 -13.99 3.64 40.71
CA VAL A 17 -15.28 4.02 41.31
C VAL A 17 -16.22 4.62 40.27
N GLU A 18 -15.72 5.44 39.33
CA GLU A 18 -16.53 5.96 38.21
C GLU A 18 -17.13 4.86 37.32
N LEU A 19 -16.47 3.71 37.20
CA LEU A 19 -16.87 2.60 36.31
C LEU A 19 -17.78 1.58 36.98
N ILE A 20 -17.93 1.64 38.31
CA ILE A 20 -18.71 0.69 39.09
C ILE A 20 -20.06 1.27 39.46
N ASP A 21 -21.09 0.45 39.30
CA ASP A 21 -22.42 0.73 39.84
C ASP A 21 -22.60 -0.02 41.16
N VAL A 22 -22.76 0.73 42.25
CA VAL A 22 -22.92 0.17 43.61
C VAL A 22 -24.22 -0.65 43.74
N ASN A 23 -25.20 -0.45 42.85
CA ASN A 23 -26.47 -1.19 42.87
C ASN A 23 -26.41 -2.48 42.04
N LYS A 24 -25.29 -2.77 41.39
CA LYS A 24 -25.09 -3.96 40.57
C LYS A 24 -24.18 -4.94 41.30
N ASP A 25 -24.61 -6.20 41.37
CA ASP A 25 -23.75 -7.28 41.82
C ASP A 25 -22.77 -7.68 40.71
N TYR A 26 -21.48 -7.61 41.03
CA TYR A 26 -20.40 -8.03 40.14
C TYR A 26 -19.74 -9.30 40.65
N THR A 27 -19.36 -10.17 39.71
CA THR A 27 -18.46 -11.26 40.02
C THR A 27 -17.03 -10.75 40.24
N CYS A 28 -16.22 -11.50 40.98
CA CYS A 28 -14.80 -11.17 41.20
C CYS A 28 -14.03 -10.94 39.88
N LYS A 29 -14.36 -11.72 38.84
CA LYS A 29 -13.76 -11.57 37.50
C LYS A 29 -14.09 -10.22 36.87
N GLU A 30 -15.34 -9.79 36.96
CA GLU A 30 -15.78 -8.50 36.41
C GLU A 30 -15.13 -7.34 37.14
N LEU A 31 -15.09 -7.37 38.48
CA LEU A 31 -14.39 -6.34 39.27
C LEU A 31 -12.90 -6.29 38.94
N THR A 32 -12.27 -7.45 38.77
CA THR A 32 -10.84 -7.53 38.38
C THR A 32 -10.62 -6.95 36.97
N ASN A 33 -11.56 -7.17 36.04
CA ASN A 33 -11.49 -6.59 34.70
C ASN A 33 -11.63 -5.08 34.74
N ILE A 34 -12.60 -4.54 35.48
CA ILE A 34 -12.83 -3.10 35.62
C ILE A 34 -11.61 -2.43 36.27
N LEU A 35 -11.04 -3.04 37.32
CA LEU A 35 -9.83 -2.54 37.96
C LEU A 35 -8.63 -2.55 36.99
N SER A 36 -8.51 -3.61 36.20
CA SER A 36 -7.46 -3.71 35.18
C SER A 36 -7.62 -2.65 34.09
N GLU A 37 -8.85 -2.29 33.71
CA GLU A 37 -9.14 -1.21 32.77
C GLU A 37 -8.78 0.15 33.36
N ALA A 38 -9.24 0.46 34.57
CA ALA A 38 -8.90 1.69 35.29
C ALA A 38 -7.38 1.86 35.43
N TYR A 39 -6.67 0.79 35.81
CA TYR A 39 -5.21 0.78 35.88
C TYR A 39 -4.56 1.09 34.53
N LYS A 40 -5.03 0.47 33.44
CA LYS A 40 -4.49 0.70 32.09
C LYS A 40 -4.72 2.15 31.64
N LEU A 41 -5.87 2.74 31.94
CA LEU A 41 -6.20 4.11 31.54
C LEU A 41 -5.29 5.14 32.21
N VAL A 42 -4.97 4.95 33.49
CA VAL A 42 -4.07 5.86 34.24
C VAL A 42 -2.61 5.61 33.88
N THR A 43 -2.16 4.35 33.85
CA THR A 43 -0.73 4.02 33.72
C THR A 43 -0.22 3.98 32.29
N LYS A 44 -1.03 3.56 31.32
CA LYS A 44 -0.60 3.51 29.90
C LYS A 44 -0.74 4.87 29.21
N GLY A 45 -1.05 5.92 29.99
CA GLY A 45 -1.60 7.17 29.51
C GLY A 45 -2.92 6.92 28.80
N ASN A 46 -3.69 7.96 28.60
CA ASN A 46 -4.73 7.94 27.60
C ASN A 46 -4.04 7.73 26.24
N LYS A 47 -3.72 6.48 25.87
CA LYS A 47 -3.46 6.07 24.50
C LYS A 47 -4.81 6.30 23.82
N LYS A 48 -5.09 7.58 23.51
CA LYS A 48 -6.04 7.98 22.48
C LYS A 48 -5.86 6.93 21.43
N THR A 49 -6.90 6.11 21.25
CA THR A 49 -6.95 5.02 20.30
C THR A 49 -6.20 5.53 19.08
N LYS A 50 -4.98 5.01 18.87
CA LYS A 50 -4.02 5.60 17.92
C LYS A 50 -4.82 5.65 16.64
N THR A 51 -5.28 6.84 16.22
CA THR A 51 -6.33 6.97 15.21
C THR A 51 -5.85 6.12 14.06
N THR A 52 -6.51 4.98 13.87
CA THR A 52 -6.05 3.99 12.91
C THR A 52 -6.18 4.70 11.59
N LYS A 53 -5.02 5.08 11.02
CA LYS A 53 -5.00 5.78 9.75
C LYS A 53 -5.87 5.00 8.78
N ALA A 54 -6.65 5.71 7.97
CA ALA A 54 -7.43 5.08 6.93
C ALA A 54 -6.50 4.13 6.14
N PRO A 55 -6.93 2.90 5.84
CA PRO A 55 -6.13 1.96 5.08
C PRO A 55 -5.68 2.61 3.76
N THR A 56 -4.41 2.42 3.39
CA THR A 56 -3.92 2.85 2.08
C THR A 56 -4.60 2.04 0.98
N LYS A 57 -4.58 2.54 -0.27
CA LYS A 57 -5.11 1.80 -1.43
C LYS A 57 -4.51 0.40 -1.55
N TYR A 58 -3.20 0.26 -1.31
CA TYR A 58 -2.53 -1.04 -1.25
C TYR A 58 -3.08 -1.94 -0.14
N ASN A 59 -3.29 -1.41 1.07
CA ASN A 59 -3.82 -2.22 2.17
C ASN A 59 -5.24 -2.74 1.90
N LEU A 60 -6.07 -1.93 1.23
CA LEU A 60 -7.40 -2.36 0.79
C LEU A 60 -7.30 -3.44 -0.27
N PHE A 61 -6.48 -3.22 -1.31
CA PHE A 61 -6.22 -4.18 -2.37
C PHE A 61 -5.73 -5.53 -1.82
N VAL A 62 -4.79 -5.50 -0.87
CA VAL A 62 -4.25 -6.70 -0.24
C VAL A 62 -5.35 -7.45 0.52
N LYS A 63 -6.19 -6.74 1.27
CA LYS A 63 -7.27 -7.35 2.05
C LYS A 63 -8.24 -8.13 1.15
N GLU A 64 -8.60 -7.54 0.01
CA GLU A 64 -9.54 -8.14 -0.94
C GLU A 64 -8.91 -9.32 -1.69
N ASN A 65 -7.71 -9.14 -2.25
CA ASN A 65 -7.07 -10.17 -3.07
C ASN A 65 -6.54 -11.35 -2.26
N ILE A 66 -6.03 -11.12 -1.04
CA ILE A 66 -5.69 -12.25 -0.14
C ILE A 66 -6.92 -13.08 0.17
N SER A 67 -8.07 -12.44 0.40
CA SER A 67 -9.29 -13.18 0.72
C SER A 67 -9.71 -14.07 -0.44
N LYS A 68 -9.63 -13.57 -1.68
CA LYS A 68 -9.90 -14.35 -2.90
C LYS A 68 -8.91 -15.50 -3.08
N LEU A 69 -7.62 -15.22 -3.02
CA LEU A 69 -6.59 -16.24 -3.22
C LEU A 69 -6.60 -17.31 -2.12
N LYS A 70 -7.03 -16.97 -0.90
CA LYS A 70 -7.21 -17.95 0.18
C LYS A 70 -8.39 -18.89 -0.07
N MET A 71 -9.45 -18.41 -0.72
CA MET A 71 -10.58 -19.27 -1.11
C MET A 71 -10.19 -20.23 -2.23
N GLU A 72 -9.44 -19.75 -3.21
CA GLU A 72 -8.95 -20.58 -4.33
C GLU A 72 -7.82 -21.52 -3.92
N ASN A 73 -6.98 -21.08 -2.98
CA ASN A 73 -5.78 -21.79 -2.54
C ASN A 73 -5.71 -21.86 -1.00
N PRO A 74 -6.60 -22.62 -0.34
CA PRO A 74 -6.62 -22.70 1.12
C PRO A 74 -5.38 -23.39 1.72
N THR A 75 -4.61 -24.12 0.90
CA THR A 75 -3.39 -24.82 1.28
C THR A 75 -2.13 -23.95 1.25
N LEU A 76 -2.16 -22.80 0.56
CA LEU A 76 -0.99 -21.93 0.44
C LEU A 76 -0.77 -21.13 1.73
N SER A 77 0.51 -20.92 2.04
CA SER A 77 0.90 -20.13 3.21
C SER A 77 0.56 -18.65 3.01
N ARG A 78 0.24 -17.95 4.10
CA ARG A 78 0.02 -16.49 4.12
C ARG A 78 1.16 -15.72 3.44
N GLN A 79 2.39 -16.20 3.55
CA GLN A 79 3.57 -15.59 2.93
C GLN A 79 3.54 -15.71 1.40
N GLU A 80 3.11 -16.86 0.87
CA GLU A 80 3.00 -17.09 -0.57
C GLU A 80 1.83 -16.29 -1.17
N LEU A 81 0.72 -16.22 -0.44
CA LEU A 81 -0.41 -15.35 -0.80
C LEU A 81 0.02 -13.88 -0.88
N MET A 82 0.81 -13.39 0.08
CA MET A 82 1.35 -12.01 0.03
C MET A 82 2.24 -11.77 -1.18
N LYS A 83 3.10 -12.73 -1.56
CA LYS A 83 3.96 -12.61 -2.76
C LYS A 83 3.12 -12.46 -4.03
N LYS A 84 2.15 -13.35 -4.23
CA LYS A 84 1.23 -13.28 -5.37
C LYS A 84 0.47 -11.96 -5.43
N VAL A 85 -0.04 -11.49 -4.29
CA VAL A 85 -0.75 -10.19 -4.22
C VAL A 85 0.18 -9.01 -4.51
N SER A 86 1.46 -9.07 -4.11
CA SER A 86 2.42 -8.02 -4.45
C SER A 86 2.75 -7.96 -5.95
N GLU A 87 2.83 -9.12 -6.61
CA GLU A 87 3.02 -9.22 -8.06
C GLU A 87 1.81 -8.63 -8.80
N LEU A 88 0.58 -9.04 -8.42
CA LEU A 88 -0.66 -8.50 -8.98
C LEU A 88 -0.77 -6.97 -8.83
N TRP A 89 -0.34 -6.43 -7.68
CA TRP A 89 -0.33 -4.98 -7.48
C TRP A 89 0.68 -4.26 -8.38
N GLN A 90 1.82 -4.86 -8.68
CA GLN A 90 2.79 -4.29 -9.62
C GLN A 90 2.26 -4.33 -11.05
N GLU A 91 1.63 -5.43 -11.45
CA GLU A 91 0.97 -5.56 -12.76
C GLU A 91 -0.13 -4.52 -12.97
N GLU A 92 -0.99 -4.30 -11.96
CA GLU A 92 -2.06 -3.28 -12.04
C GLU A 92 -1.50 -1.86 -12.21
N LYS A 93 -0.35 -1.57 -11.57
CA LYS A 93 0.33 -0.28 -11.73
C LYS A 93 0.97 -0.11 -13.09
N ASN A 94 1.52 -1.19 -13.67
CA ASN A 94 2.12 -1.14 -15.00
C ASN A 94 1.05 -1.03 -16.08
N LYS A 95 -0.04 -1.80 -16.00
CA LYS A 95 -1.17 -1.71 -16.93
C LYS A 95 -1.81 -0.33 -16.95
N LYS A 96 -1.96 0.29 -15.78
CA LYS A 96 -2.52 1.65 -15.71
C LYS A 96 -1.64 2.70 -16.39
N ASN A 97 -0.33 2.47 -16.45
CA ASN A 97 0.61 3.34 -17.15
C ASN A 97 0.60 3.10 -18.66
N GLU A 98 0.24 1.90 -19.11
CA GLU A 98 0.11 1.55 -20.53
C GLU A 98 -1.26 2.00 -21.11
N GLU A 99 -2.35 1.92 -20.34
CA GLU A 99 -3.69 2.37 -20.73
C GLU A 99 -3.82 3.91 -20.86
N GLU A 100 -2.96 4.69 -20.20
CA GLU A 100 -2.90 6.16 -20.41
C GLU A 100 -2.21 6.52 -21.74
N THR A 101 -1.31 5.68 -22.24
CA THR A 101 -0.71 5.80 -23.59
C THR A 101 -1.66 5.40 -24.71
N GLU A 102 -2.58 4.46 -24.51
CA GLU A 102 -3.52 4.04 -25.56
C GLU A 102 -4.68 5.02 -25.78
N LYS A 103 -5.08 5.80 -24.75
CA LYS A 103 -6.13 6.84 -24.90
C LYS A 103 -5.68 8.09 -25.66
N GLU A 104 -4.38 8.33 -25.78
CA GLU A 104 -3.84 9.42 -26.62
C GLU A 104 -3.71 8.97 -28.08
N VAL A 105 -3.40 7.68 -28.32
CA VAL A 105 -3.35 7.07 -29.65
C VAL A 105 -4.75 6.97 -30.29
N GLU A 106 -5.81 6.66 -29.54
CA GLU A 106 -7.17 6.64 -30.11
C GLU A 106 -7.68 8.03 -30.54
N LYS A 107 -7.14 9.12 -29.97
CA LYS A 107 -7.56 10.49 -30.32
C LYS A 107 -6.83 11.05 -31.55
N GLU A 108 -5.61 10.58 -31.83
CA GLU A 108 -4.87 10.95 -33.05
C GLU A 108 -5.31 10.12 -34.26
N VAL A 109 -5.63 8.83 -34.07
CA VAL A 109 -6.10 7.92 -35.15
C VAL A 109 -7.46 8.32 -35.73
N GLU A 110 -8.31 9.06 -34.99
CA GLU A 110 -9.57 9.59 -35.53
C GLU A 110 -9.38 10.86 -36.37
N SER A 111 -8.26 11.58 -36.23
CA SER A 111 -7.95 12.78 -37.02
C SER A 111 -7.20 12.51 -38.33
N GLU A 112 -6.50 11.38 -38.45
CA GLU A 112 -5.73 11.03 -39.65
C GLU A 112 -6.59 10.30 -40.71
N LYS A 113 -7.69 9.65 -40.30
CA LYS A 113 -8.56 8.88 -41.21
C LYS A 113 -9.43 9.74 -42.14
N GLU A 114 -9.52 11.06 -41.89
CA GLU A 114 -10.24 12.00 -42.75
C GLU A 114 -9.37 12.57 -43.90
N VAL A 115 -8.03 12.45 -43.81
CA VAL A 115 -7.09 13.05 -44.79
C VAL A 115 -6.70 12.07 -45.91
N GLU A 116 -6.74 10.75 -45.67
CA GLU A 116 -6.28 9.76 -46.66
C GLU A 116 -7.23 9.52 -47.85
N LYS A 117 -8.42 10.12 -47.87
CA LYS A 117 -9.37 9.95 -49.01
C LYS A 117 -9.14 10.93 -50.17
N GLU A 118 -8.24 11.91 -50.05
CA GLU A 118 -8.01 12.92 -51.10
C GLU A 118 -6.66 12.80 -51.85
N VAL A 119 -5.72 11.93 -51.45
CA VAL A 119 -4.35 11.93 -52.05
C VAL A 119 -4.04 10.67 -52.88
N GLU A 120 -5.05 9.89 -53.30
CA GLU A 120 -4.87 8.78 -54.25
C GLU A 120 -4.68 9.24 -55.72
N SER A 121 -4.61 10.55 -55.97
CA SER A 121 -4.20 11.10 -57.25
C SER A 121 -2.93 11.93 -57.08
N GLU A 122 -1.76 11.33 -57.28
CA GLU A 122 -0.63 11.88 -58.06
C GLU A 122 0.69 11.12 -57.80
N LYS A 123 1.07 10.31 -58.81
CA LYS A 123 2.45 10.09 -59.32
C LYS A 123 3.53 9.51 -58.39
N GLU A 124 4.00 8.29 -58.65
CA GLU A 124 5.06 7.97 -59.63
C GLU A 124 6.27 8.93 -59.58
N VAL A 125 7.45 8.42 -59.19
CA VAL A 125 8.73 8.43 -59.94
C VAL A 125 9.96 8.25 -59.01
N ASN A 126 10.69 7.15 -59.25
CA ASN A 126 12.15 6.88 -59.08
C ASN A 126 12.85 7.02 -57.71
N ASN A 127 14.05 6.47 -57.50
CA ASN A 127 14.75 5.21 -57.83
C ASN A 127 16.14 5.34 -57.14
N GLU A 128 16.63 4.25 -56.54
CA GLU A 128 18.04 3.78 -56.55
C GLU A 128 19.19 4.36 -55.66
N VAL A 129 20.06 3.40 -55.25
CA VAL A 129 21.50 3.43 -54.85
C VAL A 129 21.81 3.56 -53.33
N GLU A 130 22.15 2.46 -52.60
CA GLU A 130 23.52 1.88 -52.30
C GLU A 130 24.38 2.75 -51.34
N SER A 131 25.26 2.31 -50.42
CA SER A 131 25.94 1.04 -50.10
C SER A 131 26.74 1.17 -48.76
N ASP A 132 27.01 0.02 -48.11
CA ASP A 132 28.21 -0.44 -47.36
C ASP A 132 28.87 0.28 -46.14
N LYS A 133 28.99 -0.48 -45.02
CA LYS A 133 30.26 -1.00 -44.41
C LYS A 133 30.56 -0.79 -42.89
N GLU A 134 30.48 -1.91 -42.16
CA GLU A 134 31.46 -2.54 -41.22
C GLU A 134 31.89 -1.97 -39.83
N LYS A 135 31.77 -2.87 -38.82
CA LYS A 135 32.50 -3.16 -37.54
C LYS A 135 33.29 -2.07 -36.79
N GLU A 136 33.24 -2.11 -35.44
CA GLU A 136 34.28 -2.72 -34.57
C GLU A 136 33.90 -2.71 -33.06
N GLU A 137 34.36 -3.76 -32.35
CA GLU A 137 34.23 -4.04 -30.92
C GLU A 137 35.10 -3.15 -29.99
N LYS A 138 34.72 -2.97 -28.71
CA LYS A 138 35.47 -3.43 -27.50
C LYS A 138 35.14 -2.67 -26.19
N LYS A 139 34.78 -3.46 -25.16
CA LYS A 139 34.78 -3.18 -23.69
C LYS A 139 36.22 -2.87 -23.19
N PRO A 140 36.50 -2.21 -22.03
CA PRO A 140 36.20 -2.78 -20.69
C PRO A 140 36.09 -1.87 -19.42
N LYS A 141 35.39 -2.46 -18.43
CA LYS A 141 35.44 -2.38 -16.94
C LYS A 141 36.40 -1.39 -16.22
N LYS A 142 35.85 -0.67 -15.22
CA LYS A 142 36.53 -0.21 -13.97
C LYS A 142 35.55 -0.38 -12.79
N LYS A 143 35.74 -1.36 -11.90
CA LYS A 143 36.49 -1.35 -10.61
C LYS A 143 35.87 -0.45 -9.51
N THR A 144 35.32 -1.11 -8.50
CA THR A 144 34.95 -0.59 -7.17
C THR A 144 36.18 -0.18 -6.35
N PRO A 145 35.95 0.57 -5.25
CA PRO A 145 36.62 0.26 -3.99
C PRO A 145 35.62 0.16 -2.81
N PRO A 146 35.90 -0.67 -1.79
CA PRO A 146 35.11 -0.75 -0.57
C PRO A 146 35.64 0.23 0.49
N LYS A 147 34.78 0.70 1.40
CA LYS A 147 35.25 1.30 2.65
C LYS A 147 34.41 0.84 3.85
N LYS A 148 35.13 0.13 4.72
CA LYS A 148 34.84 -0.18 6.13
C LYS A 148 34.65 1.11 6.94
N LYS A 149 33.74 1.11 7.91
CA LYS A 149 34.08 1.06 9.34
C LYS A 149 32.84 0.71 10.16
#